data_AF-A0A7W1EX72-F1
#
_entry.id   AF-A0A7W1EX72-F1
#
_cell.length_a   1.000
_cell.length_b   1.000
_cell.length_c   1.000
_cell.angle_alpha   90.00
_cell.angle_beta   90.00
_cell.angle_gamma   90.00
#
_symmetry.space_group_name_H-M   'P 1'
#
loop_
_entity.id
_entity.type
_entity.pdbx_description
1 polymer ?
#
loop_
_entity_poly.entity_id
_entity_poly.type
_entity_poly.pdbx_seq_one_letter_code
_entity_poly.pdbx_strand_id
1 'polypeptide(L)'
;MRFITFVKQNSDQQDPKLKSFANYVAKSKKFSLSSDPRLLALQLYDKLNAEQTAGFQLFMILYWQSELKNLLSKDLKDNQTEFLNAINLIIYFQQNGIPDL
;
A
#
# COMPACT_ATOMS: atom_id res chain seq x y z
N MET A 1 -8.98 -9.91 2.36
CA MET A 1 -8.02 -10.39 1.32
C MET A 1 -6.60 -9.93 1.69
N ARG A 2 -5.51 -10.31 0.99
CA ARG A 2 -4.19 -9.68 1.19
C ARG A 2 -3.97 -8.54 0.20
N PHE A 3 -3.34 -7.44 0.62
CA PHE A 3 -3.16 -6.24 -0.20
C PHE A 3 -2.52 -6.53 -1.57
N ILE A 4 -1.41 -7.28 -1.60
CA ILE A 4 -0.72 -7.62 -2.86
C ILE A 4 -1.61 -8.48 -3.77
N THR A 5 -2.46 -9.35 -3.20
CA THR A 5 -3.45 -10.11 -3.98
C THR A 5 -4.50 -9.18 -4.58
N PHE A 6 -4.99 -8.22 -3.80
CA PHE A 6 -5.93 -7.19 -4.27
C PHE A 6 -5.34 -6.39 -5.44
N VAL A 7 -4.09 -5.94 -5.33
CA VAL A 7 -3.39 -5.20 -6.40
C VAL A 7 -3.29 -6.04 -7.68
N LYS A 8 -2.94 -7.33 -7.57
CA LYS A 8 -2.85 -8.23 -8.72
C LYS A 8 -4.20 -8.48 -9.38
N GLN A 9 -5.27 -8.63 -8.60
CA GLN A 9 -6.62 -8.80 -9.15
C GLN A 9 -7.14 -7.53 -9.83
N ASN A 10 -6.67 -6.37 -9.38
CA ASN A 10 -7.05 -5.07 -9.90
C ASN A 10 -5.92 -4.44 -10.73
N SER A 11 -5.11 -5.23 -11.42
CA SER A 11 -3.92 -4.71 -12.13
C SER A 11 -4.25 -3.97 -13.43
N ASP A 12 -5.43 -4.20 -14.01
CA ASP A 12 -5.88 -3.56 -15.25
C ASP A 12 -6.45 -2.16 -14.99
N GLN A 13 -5.57 -1.24 -14.57
CA GLN A 13 -5.93 0.14 -14.22
C GLN A 13 -5.62 1.08 -15.39
N GLN A 14 -6.54 2.02 -15.64
CA GLN A 14 -6.33 3.09 -16.61
C GLN A 14 -5.53 4.26 -16.03
N ASP A 15 -5.61 4.47 -14.70
CA ASP A 15 -4.80 5.49 -14.03
C ASP A 15 -3.31 5.12 -14.10
N PRO A 16 -2.43 6.03 -14.57
CA PRO A 16 -1.02 5.73 -14.80
C PRO A 16 -0.28 5.38 -13.50
N LYS A 17 -0.63 5.99 -12.37
CA LYS A 17 0.03 5.74 -11.08
C LYS A 17 -0.33 4.35 -10.55
N LEU A 18 -1.63 4.01 -10.59
CA LEU A 18 -2.10 2.67 -10.26
C LEU A 18 -1.45 1.63 -11.17
N LYS A 19 -1.44 1.86 -12.49
CA LYS A 19 -0.80 0.96 -13.44
C LYS A 19 0.70 0.79 -13.18
N SER A 20 1.40 1.87 -12.85
CA SER A 20 2.83 1.86 -12.52
C SER A 20 3.12 0.97 -11.30
N PHE A 21 2.35 1.13 -10.22
CA PHE A 21 2.50 0.28 -9.03
C PHE A 21 2.11 -1.17 -9.29
N ALA A 22 1.00 -1.43 -10.00
CA ALA A 22 0.57 -2.78 -10.34
C ALA A 22 1.63 -3.53 -11.18
N ASN A 23 2.26 -2.83 -12.14
CA ASN A 23 3.37 -3.36 -12.93
C ASN A 23 4.60 -3.66 -12.08
N TYR A 24 4.94 -2.78 -11.13
CA TYR A 24 6.01 -3.03 -10.18
C TYR A 24 5.74 -4.29 -9.35
N VAL A 25 4.50 -4.44 -8.87
CA VAL A 25 4.08 -5.61 -8.09
C VAL A 25 4.14 -6.90 -8.91
N ALA A 26 3.74 -6.86 -10.19
CA ALA A 26 3.79 -8.01 -11.08
C ALA A 26 5.22 -8.49 -11.37
N LYS A 27 6.18 -7.56 -11.47
CA LYS A 27 7.60 -7.87 -11.78
C LYS A 27 8.40 -8.33 -10.56
N SER A 28 7.97 -7.97 -9.35
CA SER A 28 8.70 -8.25 -8.12
C SER A 28 8.40 -9.64 -7.56
N LYS A 29 9.44 -10.48 -7.45
CA LYS A 29 9.34 -11.89 -7.00
C LYS A 29 9.24 -12.08 -5.48
N LYS A 30 9.46 -11.03 -4.67
CA LYS A 30 9.55 -11.12 -3.20
C LYS A 30 8.83 -9.95 -2.53
N PHE A 31 7.52 -10.06 -2.33
CA PHE A 31 6.85 -9.30 -1.26
C PHE A 31 6.46 -10.26 -0.17
N SER A 32 6.79 -9.92 1.08
CA SER A 32 6.11 -10.55 2.19
C SER A 32 4.66 -10.03 2.18
N LEU A 33 3.73 -10.97 2.21
CA LEU A 33 2.30 -10.74 1.99
C LEU A 33 1.64 -10.20 3.27
N SER A 34 2.05 -9.03 3.75
CA SER A 34 1.32 -8.33 4.81
C SER A 34 0.10 -7.59 4.25
N SER A 35 -0.96 -7.52 5.05
CA SER A 35 -2.11 -6.64 4.81
C SER A 35 -2.00 -5.32 5.59
N ASP A 36 -1.00 -5.18 6.47
CA ASP A 36 -0.80 -3.97 7.27
C ASP A 36 -0.09 -2.90 6.43
N PRO A 37 -0.72 -1.71 6.21
CA PRO A 37 -0.12 -0.61 5.46
C PRO A 37 1.24 -0.14 6.01
N ARG A 38 1.44 -0.18 7.33
CA ARG A 38 2.69 0.28 7.96
C ARG A 38 3.84 -0.66 7.61
N LEU A 39 3.59 -1.96 7.70
CA LEU A 39 4.57 -2.99 7.32
C LEU A 39 4.87 -2.93 5.83
N LEU A 40 3.86 -2.67 5.00
CA LEU A 40 4.05 -2.49 3.56
C LEU A 40 4.88 -1.23 3.26
N ALA A 41 4.61 -0.11 3.92
CA ALA A 41 5.39 1.12 3.78
C ALA A 41 6.88 0.89 4.14
N LEU A 42 7.17 0.24 5.26
CA LEU A 42 8.53 -0.14 5.67
C LEU A 42 9.25 -1.02 4.65
N GLN A 43 8.53 -1.87 3.92
CA GLN A 43 9.12 -2.78 2.94
C GLN A 43 9.33 -2.16 1.56
N LEU A 44 8.64 -1.06 1.26
CA LEU A 44 8.53 -0.50 -0.08
C LEU A 44 9.17 0.88 -0.21
N TYR A 45 9.40 1.61 0.88
CA TYR A 45 9.84 3.01 0.84
C TYR A 45 11.06 3.26 -0.04
N ASP A 46 12.10 2.43 0.05
CA ASP A 46 13.35 2.56 -0.72
C ASP A 46 13.30 1.94 -2.12
N LYS A 47 12.18 1.27 -2.46
CA LYS A 47 12.03 0.51 -3.71
C LYS A 47 11.09 1.15 -4.72
N LEU A 48 10.23 2.06 -4.26
CA LEU A 48 9.27 2.75 -5.11
C LEU A 48 9.82 4.10 -5.58
N ASN A 49 9.63 4.40 -6.85
CA ASN A 49 9.75 5.77 -7.35
C ASN A 49 8.48 6.58 -7.00
N ALA A 50 8.50 7.90 -7.24
CA ALA A 50 7.40 8.79 -6.88
C ALA A 50 6.04 8.39 -7.48
N GLU A 51 6.02 7.91 -8.73
CA GLU A 51 4.79 7.48 -9.40
C GLU A 51 4.24 6.18 -8.77
N GLN A 52 5.12 5.22 -8.48
CA GLN A 52 4.77 3.97 -7.81
C GLN A 52 4.34 4.20 -6.37
N THR A 53 4.96 5.14 -5.64
CA THR A 53 4.53 5.56 -4.31
C THR A 53 3.10 6.07 -4.36
N ALA A 54 2.78 6.97 -5.30
CA ALA A 54 1.42 7.47 -5.45
C ALA A 54 0.43 6.35 -5.81
N GLY A 55 0.84 5.42 -6.67
CA GLY A 55 0.05 4.22 -7.00
C GLY A 55 -0.21 3.32 -5.79
N PHE A 56 0.80 3.07 -4.96
CA PHE A 56 0.67 2.34 -3.70
C PHE A 56 -0.37 2.98 -2.78
N GLN A 57 -0.28 4.30 -2.57
CA GLN A 57 -1.21 5.04 -1.71
C GLN A 57 -2.65 4.93 -2.21
N LEU A 58 -2.86 5.09 -3.52
CA LEU A 58 -4.19 4.94 -4.14
C LEU A 58 -4.73 3.53 -3.99
N PHE A 59 -3.90 2.50 -4.23
CA PHE A 59 -4.32 1.11 -4.02
C PHE A 59 -4.66 0.83 -2.56
N MET A 60 -3.93 1.39 -1.59
CA MET A 60 -4.25 1.25 -0.17
C MET A 60 -5.63 1.83 0.13
N ILE A 61 -5.97 3.00 -0.42
CA ILE A 61 -7.29 3.62 -0.26
C ILE A 61 -8.39 2.72 -0.87
N LEU A 62 -8.17 2.20 -2.08
CA LEU A 62 -9.12 1.30 -2.75
C LEU A 62 -9.30 -0.01 -1.98
N TYR A 63 -8.19 -0.58 -1.48
CA TYR A 63 -8.19 -1.79 -0.67
C TYR A 63 -8.99 -1.59 0.62
N TRP A 64 -8.76 -0.48 1.31
CA TRP A 64 -9.53 -0.08 2.49
C TRP A 64 -11.02 0.05 2.22
N GLN A 65 -11.40 0.75 1.14
CA GLN A 65 -12.80 0.87 0.74
C GLN A 65 -13.44 -0.49 0.41
N SER A 66 -12.67 -1.42 -0.17
CA SER A 66 -13.15 -2.77 -0.50
C SER A 66 -13.35 -3.64 0.75
N GLU A 67 -12.48 -3.52 1.76
CA GLU A 67 -12.55 -4.31 3.00
C GLU A 67 -13.56 -3.70 4.00
N LEU A 68 -13.82 -2.38 3.94
CA LEU A 68 -14.90 -1.73 4.69
C LEU A 68 -16.28 -2.34 4.40
N LYS A 69 -16.50 -2.77 3.14
CA LYS A 69 -17.74 -3.44 2.72
C LYS A 69 -17.84 -4.90 3.20
N ASN A 70 -16.74 -5.49 3.67
CA ASN A 70 -16.62 -6.93 3.94
C ASN A 70 -16.19 -7.30 5.38
N LEU A 71 -16.47 -6.42 6.36
CA LEU A 71 -16.10 -6.57 7.77
C LEU A 71 -14.58 -6.61 7.98
N LEU A 72 -13.99 -5.42 8.17
CA LEU A 72 -12.60 -5.27 8.63
C LEU A 72 -12.27 -6.15 9.84
N SER A 73 -11.01 -6.61 9.90
CA SER A 73 -10.38 -6.93 11.18
C SER A 73 -10.54 -5.73 12.10
N LYS A 74 -10.96 -5.95 13.35
CA LYS A 74 -11.30 -4.90 14.32
C LYS A 74 -10.23 -3.79 14.37
N ASP A 75 -8.97 -4.20 14.25
CA ASP A 75 -7.77 -3.35 14.27
C ASP A 75 -7.69 -2.28 13.17
N LEU A 76 -8.33 -2.49 12.02
CA LEU A 76 -8.36 -1.50 10.94
C LEU A 76 -9.53 -0.55 11.12
N LYS A 77 -10.67 -1.01 11.68
CA LYS A 77 -11.94 -0.27 11.75
C LYS A 77 -11.90 0.99 12.61
N ASP A 78 -11.06 1.00 13.63
CA ASP A 78 -11.22 1.92 14.76
C ASP A 78 -10.57 3.30 14.56
N ASN A 79 -9.77 3.55 13.51
CA ASN A 79 -9.24 4.90 13.28
C ASN A 79 -8.84 5.18 11.82
N GLN A 80 -9.74 5.82 11.06
CA GLN A 80 -9.46 6.31 9.70
C GLN A 80 -8.19 7.18 9.64
N THR A 81 -7.92 7.94 10.70
CA THR A 81 -6.71 8.76 10.83
C THR A 81 -5.45 7.90 10.86
N GLU A 82 -5.44 6.79 11.59
CA GLU A 82 -4.28 5.89 11.64
C GLU A 82 -4.02 5.19 10.30
N PHE A 83 -5.09 4.87 9.56
CA PHE A 83 -4.96 4.31 8.23
C PHE A 83 -4.36 5.32 7.24
N LEU A 84 -4.85 6.56 7.24
CA LEU A 84 -4.30 7.64 6.41
C LEU A 84 -2.84 7.97 6.80
N ASN A 85 -2.53 7.94 8.10
CA ASN A 85 -1.16 8.09 8.58
C ASN A 85 -0.26 6.94 8.07
N ALA A 86 -0.77 5.71 8.07
CA ALA A 86 -0.05 4.55 7.55
C ALA A 86 0.16 4.62 6.02
N ILE A 87 -0.78 5.18 5.26
CA ILE A 87 -0.62 5.46 3.82
C ILE A 87 0.50 6.46 3.57
N ASN A 88 0.59 7.52 4.40
CA ASN A 88 1.60 8.57 4.24
C ASN A 88 2.97 8.17 4.80
N LEU A 89 3.03 7.11 5.60
CA LEU A 89 4.26 6.64 6.25
C LEU A 89 5.37 6.32 5.23
N ILE A 90 5.02 5.84 4.03
CA ILE A 90 5.99 5.54 2.98
C ILE A 90 6.75 6.79 2.52
N ILE A 91 6.09 7.96 2.47
CA ILE A 91 6.70 9.24 2.10
C ILE A 91 7.64 9.69 3.21
N TYR A 92 7.20 9.55 4.46
CA TYR A 92 8.04 9.89 5.62
C TYR A 92 9.36 9.12 5.59
N PHE A 93 9.33 7.81 5.35
CA PHE A 93 10.54 6.99 5.25
C PHE A 93 11.38 7.31 4.01
N GLN A 94 10.76 7.68 2.88
CA GLN A 94 11.50 8.12 1.69
C GLN A 94 12.30 9.42 1.95
N GLN A 95 11.79 10.30 2.81
CA GLN A 95 12.43 11.59 3.11
C GLN A 95 13.43 11.51 4.27
N ASN A 96 13.16 10.69 5.28
CA ASN A 96 13.90 10.70 6.55
C ASN A 96 14.66 9.40 6.84
N GLY A 97 14.50 8.36 6.02
CA GLY A 97 14.93 7.00 6.34
C GLY A 97 14.05 6.36 7.43
N ILE A 98 14.35 5.11 7.78
CA ILE A 98 13.74 4.46 8.95
C ILE A 98 14.47 5.01 10.18
N PRO A 99 13.78 5.60 11.18
CA PRO A 99 14.44 5.98 12.43
C PRO A 99 15.02 4.73 13.09
N ASP A 100 16.29 4.80 13.52
CA ASP A 100 16.95 3.71 14.24
C ASP A 100 16.07 3.29 15.45
N LEU A 101 15.55 2.06 15.41
CA LEU A 101 14.75 1.42 16.46
C LEU A 101 15.63 0.49 17.29
#